data_AF-A0A670IJ13-F1
#
_entry.id   AF-A0A670IJ13-F1
#
_cell.length_a   1.000
_cell.length_b   1.000
_cell.length_c   1.000
_cell.angle_alpha   90.00
_cell.angle_beta   90.00
_cell.angle_gamma   90.00
#
_symmetry.space_group_name_H-M   'P 1'
#
loop_
_entity.id
_entity.type
_entity.pdbx_description
1 polymer ?
#
loop_
_entity_poly.entity_id
_entity_poly.type
_entity_poly.pdbx_seq_one_letter_code
_entity_poly.pdbx_strand_id
1 'polypeptide(L)'
;MAGLGSSGAGASAFGRCTHALVRALPESLCQQALRREKGKEVDLARAEREHQLYVGVLKSKLGLQVLELPADESLPDCVFVEDVAVVCEETALLTRPGAPSRRKEVEVMKRALESLNLNIVEMTDEHATLDGGDVLFTGREFFVGLSKRTNRRGAEILADTFKDYAVSTVPVSDSLHLKSFCSMAGPNLIAIGSSEAAQKALKTMQQMSDHRYDKLTVPDDAAANCIYLNIPGKGHILLHRAPEEYPESAKVKKQIE
;
A
#
# COMPACT_ATOMS: atom_id res chain seq x y z
N MET A 1 41.24 2.16 -18.63
CA MET A 1 40.28 3.21 -19.04
C MET A 1 39.21 3.28 -17.97
N ALA A 2 39.21 4.37 -17.21
CA ALA A 2 38.12 4.73 -16.32
C ALA A 2 37.03 5.49 -17.11
N GLY A 3 35.78 5.33 -16.70
CA GLY A 3 34.63 6.08 -17.21
C GLY A 3 33.46 5.15 -17.54
N LEU A 4 32.24 5.33 -17.04
CA LEU A 4 31.63 6.41 -16.28
C LEU A 4 30.59 5.75 -15.38
N GLY A 5 30.68 5.97 -14.07
CA GLY A 5 29.55 5.75 -13.18
C GLY A 5 28.42 6.66 -13.62
N SER A 6 27.22 6.10 -13.78
CA SER A 6 26.02 6.86 -14.11
C SER A 6 25.60 7.70 -12.90
N SER A 7 26.25 8.84 -12.71
CA SER A 7 25.70 9.98 -11.98
C SER A 7 24.69 10.68 -12.90
N GLY A 8 23.49 10.10 -13.00
CA GLY A 8 22.32 10.78 -13.56
C GLY A 8 21.59 11.49 -12.42
N ALA A 9 21.66 12.81 -12.37
CA ALA A 9 20.71 13.60 -11.58
C ALA A 9 19.33 13.49 -12.25
N GLY A 10 18.34 12.93 -11.54
CA GLY A 10 16.93 13.09 -11.91
C GLY A 10 15.98 11.89 -11.73
N ALA A 11 16.43 10.69 -11.34
CA ALA A 11 15.49 9.62 -10.97
C ALA A 11 15.24 9.70 -9.44
N SER A 12 13.99 9.93 -9.03
CA SER A 12 13.65 9.80 -7.61
C SER A 12 13.98 8.38 -7.16
N ALA A 13 14.83 8.23 -6.13
CA ALA A 13 15.22 6.91 -5.67
C ALA A 13 13.97 6.17 -5.17
N PHE A 14 13.72 4.95 -5.65
CA PHE A 14 12.53 4.17 -5.27
C PHE A 14 12.33 4.14 -3.74
N GLY A 15 11.08 4.36 -3.30
CA GLY A 15 10.69 4.46 -1.90
C GLY A 15 10.96 5.82 -1.24
N ARG A 16 11.43 6.83 -1.99
CA ARG A 16 11.55 8.20 -1.48
C ARG A 16 10.14 8.81 -1.33
N CYS A 17 9.85 9.33 -0.15
CA CYS A 17 8.67 10.17 0.08
C CYS A 17 9.04 11.34 1.02
N THR A 18 8.25 12.41 0.94
CA THR A 18 8.40 13.60 1.79
C THR A 18 7.19 13.81 2.70
N HIS A 19 6.03 13.31 2.28
CA HIS A 19 4.77 13.42 2.99
C HIS A 19 4.13 12.05 3.20
N ALA A 20 3.36 11.92 4.27
CA ALA A 20 2.45 10.80 4.48
C ALA A 20 1.06 11.32 4.87
N LEU A 21 0.04 10.74 4.27
CA LEU A 21 -1.35 10.98 4.65
C LEU A 21 -1.81 9.83 5.54
N VAL A 22 -2.40 10.17 6.67
CA VAL A 22 -2.99 9.22 7.62
C VAL A 22 -4.34 9.76 8.07
N ARG A 23 -5.17 8.92 8.68
CA ARG A 23 -6.49 9.33 9.17
C ARG A 23 -6.77 8.71 10.53
N ALA A 24 -7.34 9.49 11.45
CA ALA A 24 -7.68 9.00 12.77
C ALA A 24 -8.77 7.90 12.71
N LEU A 25 -8.76 7.04 13.72
CA LEU A 25 -9.73 5.95 13.87
C LEU A 25 -11.04 6.51 14.43
N PRO A 26 -12.20 6.13 13.88
CA PRO A 26 -13.49 6.40 14.51
C PRO A 26 -13.80 5.33 15.57
N GLU A 27 -14.61 5.67 16.58
CA GLU A 27 -15.07 4.71 17.59
C GLU A 27 -15.90 3.58 16.97
N SER A 28 -16.68 3.91 15.93
CA SER A 28 -17.47 2.96 15.14
C SER A 28 -16.64 1.84 14.50
N LEU A 29 -15.32 2.00 14.35
CA LEU A 29 -14.43 0.99 13.77
C LEU A 29 -14.57 -0.37 14.46
N CYS A 30 -14.66 -0.41 15.79
CA CYS A 30 -14.62 -1.66 16.53
C CYS A 30 -15.80 -2.60 16.22
N GLN A 31 -16.96 -2.03 15.92
CA GLN A 31 -18.20 -2.77 15.73
C GLN A 31 -18.68 -2.79 14.27
N GLN A 32 -18.34 -1.75 13.48
CA GLN A 32 -18.96 -1.50 12.18
C GLN A 32 -17.98 -1.60 11.00
N ALA A 33 -16.67 -1.59 11.24
CA ALA A 33 -15.68 -1.76 10.16
C ALA A 33 -15.85 -3.11 9.45
N LEU A 34 -15.57 -3.13 8.14
CA LEU A 34 -15.71 -4.35 7.34
C LEU A 34 -14.58 -5.33 7.66
N ARG A 35 -14.94 -6.56 8.03
CA ARG A 35 -14.00 -7.64 8.36
C ARG A 35 -14.44 -8.96 7.75
N ARG A 36 -13.50 -9.68 7.14
CA ARG A 36 -13.78 -11.00 6.54
C ARG A 36 -13.98 -12.08 7.59
N GLU A 37 -13.20 -12.02 8.67
CA GLU A 37 -13.25 -12.98 9.77
C GLU A 37 -13.85 -12.32 11.01
N LYS A 38 -14.76 -13.03 11.68
CA LYS A 38 -15.23 -12.65 13.02
C LYS A 38 -14.17 -13.08 14.04
N GLY A 39 -13.08 -12.31 14.08
CA GLY A 39 -11.99 -12.49 15.03
C GLY A 39 -12.34 -11.95 16.42
N LYS A 40 -11.30 -11.75 17.23
CA LYS A 40 -11.42 -11.07 18.52
C LYS A 40 -11.98 -9.65 18.34
N GLU A 41 -12.70 -9.21 19.35
CA GLU A 41 -13.15 -7.82 19.46
C GLU A 41 -11.95 -6.87 19.42
N VAL A 42 -12.13 -5.71 18.80
CA VAL A 42 -11.08 -4.69 18.71
C VAL A 42 -11.04 -3.91 20.01
N ASP A 43 -9.89 -3.91 20.67
CA ASP A 43 -9.59 -2.96 21.73
C ASP A 43 -9.26 -1.61 21.08
N LEU A 44 -10.22 -0.68 21.10
CA LEU A 44 -10.07 0.63 20.47
C LEU A 44 -8.88 1.40 21.03
N ALA A 45 -8.75 1.43 22.36
CA ALA A 45 -7.68 2.17 23.01
C ALA A 45 -6.30 1.59 22.64
N ARG A 46 -6.21 0.27 22.46
CA ARG A 46 -5.00 -0.36 21.93
C ARG A 46 -4.76 0.02 20.46
N ALA A 47 -5.78 -0.03 19.60
CA ALA A 47 -5.66 0.34 18.19
C ALA A 47 -5.23 1.81 18.01
N GLU A 48 -5.75 2.72 18.81
CA GLU A 48 -5.33 4.13 18.84
C GLU A 48 -3.86 4.27 19.25
N ARG A 49 -3.40 3.56 20.28
CA ARG A 49 -1.99 3.55 20.68
C ARG A 49 -1.09 3.00 19.58
N GLU A 50 -1.48 1.90 18.94
CA GLU A 50 -0.74 1.32 17.81
C GLU A 50 -0.66 2.29 16.62
N HIS A 51 -1.77 2.96 16.29
CA HIS A 51 -1.80 3.98 15.24
C HIS A 51 -0.93 5.21 15.58
N GLN A 52 -0.98 5.69 16.82
CA GLN A 52 -0.13 6.80 17.29
C GLN A 52 1.36 6.44 17.21
N LEU A 53 1.74 5.19 17.54
CA LEU A 53 3.11 4.73 17.39
C LEU A 53 3.52 4.69 15.91
N TYR A 54 2.66 4.16 15.04
CA TYR A 54 2.88 4.14 13.60
C TYR A 54 3.10 5.56 13.03
N VAL A 55 2.20 6.49 13.34
CA VAL A 55 2.31 7.91 12.94
C VAL A 55 3.57 8.55 13.54
N GLY A 56 3.89 8.24 14.80
CA GLY A 56 5.09 8.71 15.48
C GLY A 56 6.38 8.23 14.81
N VAL A 57 6.40 7.02 14.24
CA VAL A 57 7.52 6.54 13.43
C VAL A 57 7.65 7.40 12.17
N LEU A 58 6.59 7.55 11.38
CA LEU A 58 6.63 8.32 10.13
C LEU A 58 7.06 9.78 10.36
N LYS A 59 6.44 10.43 11.34
CA LYS A 59 6.64 11.85 11.66
C LYS A 59 7.96 12.09 12.40
N SER A 60 8.08 11.54 13.60
CA SER A 60 9.13 11.91 14.53
C SER A 60 10.42 11.10 14.31
N LYS A 61 10.31 9.83 13.89
CA LYS A 61 11.48 8.99 13.64
C LYS A 61 12.00 9.11 12.22
N LEU A 62 11.15 9.19 11.20
CA LEU A 62 11.60 9.26 9.81
C LEU A 62 11.64 10.68 9.25
N GLY A 63 10.99 11.65 9.91
CA GLY A 63 11.03 13.05 9.52
C GLY A 63 10.11 13.40 8.36
N LEU A 64 9.09 12.58 8.07
CA LEU A 64 8.10 12.88 7.05
C LEU A 64 7.14 13.97 7.54
N GLN A 65 6.66 14.79 6.61
CA GLN A 65 5.52 15.67 6.88
C GLN A 65 4.24 14.84 6.89
N VAL A 66 3.62 14.69 8.07
CA VAL A 66 2.41 13.89 8.20
C VAL A 66 1.19 14.81 8.25
N LEU A 67 0.27 14.62 7.29
CA LEU A 67 -1.05 15.24 7.33
C LEU A 67 -2.06 14.22 7.89
N GLU A 68 -2.54 14.53 9.09
CA GLU A 68 -3.44 13.68 9.88
C GLU A 68 -4.88 14.14 9.66
N LEU A 69 -5.68 13.34 8.95
CA LEU A 69 -7.07 13.62 8.66
C LEU A 69 -7.97 13.23 9.85
N PRO A 70 -9.06 13.95 10.11
CA PRO A 70 -9.97 13.62 11.21
C PRO A 70 -10.73 12.31 10.93
N ALA A 71 -11.09 11.62 12.02
CA ALA A 71 -12.00 10.48 11.97
C ALA A 71 -13.41 10.93 11.53
N ASP A 72 -14.19 9.98 11.02
CA ASP A 72 -15.60 10.19 10.68
C ASP A 72 -16.39 8.96 11.12
N GLU A 73 -17.28 9.13 12.10
CA GLU A 73 -18.07 8.05 12.67
C GLU A 73 -19.06 7.41 11.68
N SER A 74 -19.35 8.09 10.56
CA SER A 74 -20.16 7.51 9.49
C SER A 74 -19.35 6.61 8.54
N LEU A 75 -18.01 6.58 8.69
CA LEU A 75 -17.06 5.86 7.85
C LEU A 75 -16.13 4.99 8.72
N PRO A 76 -16.62 3.84 9.24
CA PRO A 76 -15.89 3.03 10.22
C PRO A 76 -14.50 2.52 9.76
N ASP A 77 -14.28 2.45 8.45
CA ASP A 77 -13.04 2.00 7.82
C ASP A 77 -12.09 3.17 7.43
N CYS A 78 -12.41 4.42 7.80
CA CYS A 78 -11.71 5.60 7.26
C CYS A 78 -10.22 5.72 7.60
N VAL A 79 -9.73 4.99 8.62
CA VAL A 79 -8.30 4.89 8.93
C VAL A 79 -7.49 4.29 7.77
N PHE A 80 -8.11 3.44 6.94
CA PHE A 80 -7.45 2.72 5.84
C PHE A 80 -7.34 3.56 4.56
N VAL A 81 -6.60 4.67 4.66
CA VAL A 81 -6.43 5.66 3.59
C VAL A 81 -5.80 5.12 2.30
N GLU A 82 -5.12 3.98 2.35
CA GLU A 82 -4.49 3.36 1.17
C GLU A 82 -5.53 3.02 0.09
N ASP A 83 -6.73 2.60 0.49
CA ASP A 83 -7.70 2.08 -0.48
C ASP A 83 -8.33 3.17 -1.37
N VAL A 84 -8.29 4.43 -0.92
CA VAL A 84 -9.00 5.55 -1.55
C VAL A 84 -8.13 6.38 -2.50
N ALA A 85 -6.82 6.15 -2.52
CA ALA A 85 -5.90 6.86 -3.42
C ALA A 85 -4.67 6.02 -3.80
N VAL A 86 -4.26 6.12 -5.07
CA VAL A 86 -2.97 5.64 -5.55
C VAL A 86 -2.18 6.85 -6.02
N VAL A 87 -0.99 7.07 -5.44
CA VAL A 87 -0.11 8.19 -5.83
C VAL A 87 1.12 7.62 -6.52
N CYS A 88 1.42 8.14 -7.70
CA CYS A 88 2.64 7.88 -8.43
C CYS A 88 3.18 9.22 -8.91
N GLU A 89 4.41 9.54 -8.49
CA GLU A 89 5.07 10.81 -8.83
C GLU A 89 4.18 12.01 -8.44
N GLU A 90 3.90 12.93 -9.36
CA GLU A 90 3.05 14.10 -9.13
C GLU A 90 1.57 13.86 -9.39
N THR A 91 1.14 12.62 -9.68
CA THR A 91 -0.25 12.27 -9.99
C THR A 91 -0.88 11.38 -8.93
N ALA A 92 -2.10 11.73 -8.53
CA ALA A 92 -2.91 10.94 -7.61
C ALA A 92 -4.21 10.49 -8.30
N LEU A 93 -4.39 9.18 -8.39
CA LEU A 93 -5.66 8.55 -8.75
C LEU A 93 -6.51 8.40 -7.49
N LEU A 94 -7.57 9.20 -7.36
CA LEU A 94 -8.64 8.95 -6.41
C LEU A 94 -9.47 7.77 -6.91
N THR A 95 -9.51 6.73 -6.08
CA THR A 95 -10.15 5.47 -6.45
C THR A 95 -11.66 5.54 -6.27
N ARG A 96 -12.35 4.47 -6.71
CA ARG A 96 -13.74 4.22 -6.34
C ARG A 96 -13.79 2.91 -5.55
N PRO A 97 -13.75 2.98 -4.21
CA PRO A 97 -13.70 1.77 -3.39
C PRO A 97 -14.80 0.77 -3.73
N GLY A 98 -14.42 -0.51 -3.76
CA GLY A 98 -15.33 -1.61 -4.07
C GLY A 98 -16.43 -1.78 -3.03
N ALA A 99 -16.13 -1.48 -1.77
CA ALA A 99 -17.12 -1.41 -0.69
C ALA A 99 -17.91 -0.10 -0.77
N PRO A 100 -19.24 -0.11 -1.02
CA PRO A 100 -20.02 1.11 -1.16
C PRO A 100 -19.99 2.03 0.07
N SER A 101 -19.92 1.45 1.28
CA SER A 101 -19.82 2.19 2.55
C SER A 101 -18.57 3.06 2.64
N ARG A 102 -17.52 2.75 1.87
CA ARG A 102 -16.22 3.44 1.91
C ARG A 102 -16.06 4.55 0.88
N ARG A 103 -16.99 4.69 -0.07
CA ARG A 103 -16.82 5.62 -1.20
C ARG A 103 -16.74 7.09 -0.81
N LYS A 104 -17.39 7.50 0.29
CA LYS A 104 -17.34 8.88 0.79
C LYS A 104 -15.99 9.24 1.42
N GLU A 105 -15.15 8.25 1.74
CA GLU A 105 -13.80 8.50 2.26
C GLU A 105 -12.93 9.30 1.28
N VAL A 106 -13.21 9.15 -0.03
CA VAL A 106 -12.52 9.82 -1.14
C VAL A 106 -12.62 11.35 -1.05
N GLU A 107 -13.72 11.91 -0.53
CA GLU A 107 -13.95 13.37 -0.49
C GLU A 107 -12.92 14.10 0.38
N VAL A 108 -12.57 13.52 1.54
CA VAL A 108 -11.55 14.08 2.42
C VAL A 108 -10.16 13.88 1.82
N MET A 109 -9.91 12.71 1.22
CA MET A 109 -8.64 12.40 0.57
C MET A 109 -8.34 13.35 -0.59
N LYS A 110 -9.35 13.66 -1.41
CA LYS A 110 -9.25 14.62 -2.52
C LYS A 110 -8.71 15.97 -2.06
N ARG A 111 -9.37 16.59 -1.08
CA ARG A 111 -8.96 17.91 -0.53
C ARG A 111 -7.54 17.87 0.02
N ALA A 112 -7.17 16.76 0.67
CA ALA A 112 -5.84 16.58 1.22
C ALA A 112 -4.77 16.53 0.11
N LEU A 113 -4.99 15.75 -0.94
CA LEU A 113 -4.06 15.63 -2.07
C LEU A 113 -4.00 16.92 -2.92
N GLU A 114 -5.13 17.62 -3.09
CA GLU A 114 -5.17 18.94 -3.72
C GLU A 114 -4.31 19.97 -2.95
N SER A 115 -4.34 19.92 -1.61
CA SER A 115 -3.52 20.80 -0.76
C SER A 115 -2.01 20.51 -0.87
N LEU A 116 -1.64 19.32 -1.37
CA LEU A 116 -0.26 18.93 -1.66
C LEU A 116 0.13 19.22 -3.13
N ASN A 117 -0.73 19.92 -3.89
CA ASN A 117 -0.50 20.29 -5.28
C ASN A 117 -0.27 19.11 -6.24
N LEU A 118 -0.87 17.95 -5.95
CA LEU A 118 -0.84 16.80 -6.85
C LEU A 118 -1.85 16.96 -7.99
N ASN A 119 -1.53 16.40 -9.15
CA ASN A 119 -2.47 16.28 -10.26
C ASN A 119 -3.51 15.21 -9.92
N ILE A 120 -4.78 15.61 -9.81
CA ILE A 120 -5.85 14.71 -9.39
C ILE A 120 -6.54 14.09 -10.61
N VAL A 121 -6.65 12.76 -10.60
CA VAL A 121 -7.51 12.00 -11.52
C VAL A 121 -8.54 11.26 -10.68
N GLU A 122 -9.81 11.36 -11.04
CA GLU A 122 -10.91 10.74 -10.30
C GLU A 122 -11.50 9.56 -11.06
N MET A 123 -11.66 8.42 -10.39
CA MET A 123 -12.38 7.26 -10.92
C MET A 123 -13.90 7.49 -10.82
N THR A 124 -14.48 8.18 -11.80
CA THR A 124 -15.90 8.55 -11.83
C THR A 124 -16.81 7.50 -12.49
N ASP A 125 -16.24 6.56 -13.24
CA ASP A 125 -17.00 5.49 -13.91
C ASP A 125 -17.72 4.60 -12.89
N GLU A 126 -19.06 4.55 -12.97
CA GLU A 126 -19.89 3.82 -12.01
C GLU A 126 -19.71 2.29 -12.09
N HIS A 127 -19.22 1.79 -13.22
CA HIS A 127 -18.90 0.38 -13.43
C HIS A 127 -17.48 0.03 -12.98
N ALA A 128 -16.64 1.02 -12.65
CA ALA A 128 -15.31 0.81 -12.13
C ALA A 128 -15.29 0.70 -10.60
N THR A 129 -14.47 -0.20 -10.08
CA THR A 129 -14.08 -0.22 -8.68
C THR A 129 -12.61 -0.58 -8.54
N LEU A 130 -11.93 0.07 -7.61
CA LEU A 130 -10.54 -0.19 -7.26
C LEU A 130 -10.31 0.19 -5.79
N ASP A 131 -9.70 -0.72 -5.03
CA ASP A 131 -9.13 -0.44 -3.71
C ASP A 131 -7.60 -0.39 -3.89
N GLY A 132 -6.94 0.68 -3.42
CA GLY A 132 -5.48 0.82 -3.50
C GLY A 132 -4.67 -0.30 -2.81
N GLY A 133 -5.27 -1.06 -1.89
CA GLY A 133 -4.71 -2.31 -1.35
C GLY A 133 -4.44 -3.39 -2.41
N ASP A 134 -5.14 -3.35 -3.55
CA ASP A 134 -4.89 -4.26 -4.68
C ASP A 134 -3.73 -3.81 -5.58
N VAL A 135 -3.15 -2.63 -5.36
CA VAL A 135 -2.15 -2.04 -6.25
C VAL A 135 -0.75 -2.18 -5.65
N LEU A 136 0.10 -2.97 -6.31
CA LEU A 136 1.52 -3.09 -6.02
C LEU A 136 2.33 -2.32 -7.07
N PHE A 137 2.82 -1.14 -6.70
CA PHE A 137 3.80 -0.41 -7.50
C PHE A 137 5.22 -0.85 -7.17
N THR A 138 5.97 -1.29 -8.17
CA THR A 138 7.32 -1.85 -7.99
C THR A 138 8.45 -0.84 -8.19
N GLY A 139 8.11 0.39 -8.58
CA GLY A 139 9.06 1.38 -9.10
C GLY A 139 9.40 1.19 -10.59
N ARG A 140 8.83 0.16 -11.24
CA ARG A 140 9.02 -0.12 -12.67
C ARG A 140 7.71 -0.38 -13.40
N GLU A 141 6.74 -0.99 -12.71
CA GLU A 141 5.42 -1.34 -13.22
C GLU A 141 4.43 -1.52 -12.06
N PHE A 142 3.15 -1.62 -12.41
CA PHE A 142 2.07 -1.93 -11.49
C PHE A 142 1.56 -3.36 -11.68
N PHE A 143 1.38 -4.06 -10.57
CA PHE A 143 0.50 -5.22 -10.51
C PHE A 143 -0.79 -4.84 -9.80
N VAL A 144 -1.93 -5.15 -10.42
CA VAL A 144 -3.27 -4.83 -9.89
C VAL A 144 -4.04 -6.12 -9.62
N GLY A 145 -4.41 -6.34 -8.37
CA GLY A 145 -5.26 -7.45 -7.96
C GLY A 145 -6.65 -7.35 -8.56
N LEU A 146 -7.13 -8.40 -9.22
CA LEU A 146 -8.55 -8.57 -9.55
C LEU A 146 -9.20 -9.31 -8.40
N SER A 147 -9.94 -8.58 -7.57
CA SER A 147 -10.47 -9.04 -6.29
C SER A 147 -11.98 -8.78 -6.21
N LYS A 148 -12.57 -9.02 -5.02
CA LYS A 148 -13.94 -8.59 -4.74
C LYS A 148 -14.10 -7.07 -4.66
N ARG A 149 -12.99 -6.33 -4.58
CA ARG A 149 -12.94 -4.87 -4.42
C ARG A 149 -12.51 -4.16 -5.69
N THR A 150 -11.57 -4.75 -6.41
CA THR A 150 -11.01 -4.18 -7.63
C THR A 150 -11.41 -4.99 -8.85
N ASN A 151 -12.01 -4.33 -9.82
CA ASN A 151 -12.43 -4.95 -11.08
C ASN A 151 -11.54 -4.51 -12.25
N ARG A 152 -11.70 -5.19 -13.38
CA ARG A 152 -10.88 -4.93 -14.58
C ARG A 152 -11.03 -3.50 -15.09
N ARG A 153 -12.23 -2.92 -15.01
CA ARG A 153 -12.45 -1.53 -15.42
C ARG A 153 -11.67 -0.54 -14.55
N GLY A 154 -11.59 -0.79 -13.25
CA GLY A 154 -10.75 -0.03 -12.33
C GLY A 154 -9.26 -0.14 -12.65
N ALA A 155 -8.78 -1.34 -13.01
CA ALA A 155 -7.40 -1.55 -13.43
C ALA A 155 -7.07 -0.84 -14.76
N GLU A 156 -8.00 -0.85 -15.72
CA GLU A 156 -7.86 -0.11 -16.99
C GLU A 156 -7.75 1.40 -16.75
N ILE A 157 -8.59 1.98 -15.89
CA ILE A 157 -8.52 3.40 -15.53
C ILE A 157 -7.18 3.73 -14.86
N LEU A 158 -6.65 2.82 -14.03
CA LEU A 158 -5.31 3.00 -13.45
C LEU A 158 -4.23 3.03 -14.53
N ALA A 159 -4.29 2.13 -15.52
CA ALA A 159 -3.38 2.12 -16.65
C ALA A 159 -3.49 3.39 -17.52
N ASP A 160 -4.71 3.87 -17.76
CA ASP A 160 -4.96 5.12 -18.47
C ASP A 160 -4.43 6.34 -17.69
N THR A 161 -4.37 6.26 -16.36
CA THR A 161 -3.87 7.32 -15.49
C THR A 161 -2.34 7.36 -15.47
N PHE A 162 -1.69 6.20 -15.37
CA PHE A 162 -0.24 6.08 -15.24
C PHE A 162 0.40 5.46 -16.49
N LYS A 163 0.25 6.13 -17.63
CA LYS A 163 0.59 5.60 -18.96
C LYS A 163 2.07 5.26 -19.17
N ASP A 164 2.95 5.84 -18.36
CA ASP A 164 4.40 5.62 -18.44
C ASP A 164 4.82 4.28 -17.80
N TYR A 165 3.91 3.61 -17.11
CA TYR A 165 4.16 2.36 -16.42
C TYR A 165 3.31 1.23 -16.98
N ALA A 166 3.93 0.06 -17.17
CA ALA A 166 3.18 -1.14 -17.51
C ALA A 166 2.22 -1.51 -16.36
N VAL A 167 1.05 -2.03 -16.71
CA VAL A 167 0.05 -2.49 -15.74
C VAL A 167 -0.40 -3.89 -16.09
N SER A 168 -0.18 -4.82 -15.16
CA SER A 168 -0.57 -6.22 -15.28
C SER A 168 -1.55 -6.62 -14.18
N THR A 169 -2.55 -7.43 -14.51
CA THR A 169 -3.58 -7.85 -13.53
C THR A 169 -3.32 -9.23 -12.97
N VAL A 170 -3.51 -9.40 -11.65
CA VAL A 170 -3.28 -10.67 -10.93
C VAL A 170 -4.57 -11.14 -10.26
N PRO A 171 -5.04 -12.38 -10.48
CA PRO A 171 -6.23 -12.87 -9.78
C PRO A 171 -6.04 -12.95 -8.26
N VAL A 172 -7.03 -12.46 -7.49
CA VAL A 172 -7.05 -12.51 -6.02
C VAL A 172 -8.35 -13.18 -5.54
N SER A 173 -8.25 -14.45 -5.11
CA SER A 173 -9.41 -15.26 -4.68
C SER A 173 -9.60 -15.29 -3.16
N ASP A 174 -8.53 -15.57 -2.42
CA ASP A 174 -8.63 -16.02 -1.02
C ASP A 174 -8.30 -14.93 0.00
N SER A 175 -7.66 -13.84 -0.40
CA SER A 175 -7.37 -12.67 0.44
C SER A 175 -8.27 -11.47 0.14
N LEU A 176 -8.23 -10.44 0.98
CA LEU A 176 -9.00 -9.21 0.76
C LEU A 176 -8.46 -8.44 -0.46
N HIS A 177 -7.14 -8.31 -0.53
CA HIS A 177 -6.42 -7.59 -1.59
C HIS A 177 -5.13 -8.32 -1.99
N LEU A 178 -4.52 -7.91 -3.10
CA LEU A 178 -3.18 -8.36 -3.52
C LEU A 178 -2.14 -8.11 -2.42
N LYS A 179 -2.08 -6.90 -1.83
CA LYS A 179 -1.11 -6.58 -0.77
C LYS A 179 -1.43 -7.19 0.60
N SER A 180 -2.48 -7.99 0.72
CA SER A 180 -2.71 -8.79 1.93
C SER A 180 -1.62 -9.84 2.16
N PHE A 181 -0.89 -10.23 1.11
CA PHE A 181 0.17 -11.25 1.18
C PHE A 181 1.48 -10.84 0.51
N CYS A 182 1.62 -9.59 0.06
CA CYS A 182 2.87 -9.08 -0.50
C CYS A 182 3.03 -7.56 -0.36
N SER A 183 4.26 -7.08 -0.46
CA SER A 183 4.58 -5.67 -0.69
C SER A 183 6.01 -5.51 -1.20
N MET A 184 6.44 -4.29 -1.50
CA MET A 184 7.85 -4.01 -1.77
C MET A 184 8.62 -3.89 -0.44
N ALA A 185 9.68 -4.68 -0.28
CA ALA A 185 10.59 -4.63 0.87
C ALA A 185 11.90 -3.91 0.57
N GLY A 186 12.10 -3.49 -0.67
CA GLY A 186 13.27 -2.76 -1.14
C GLY A 186 13.24 -2.55 -2.65
N PRO A 187 14.23 -1.84 -3.23
CA PRO A 187 14.39 -1.78 -4.67
C PRO A 187 14.59 -3.19 -5.22
N ASN A 188 13.80 -3.60 -6.21
CA ASN A 188 13.82 -4.95 -6.79
C ASN A 188 13.43 -6.10 -5.85
N LEU A 189 12.98 -5.85 -4.61
CA LEU A 189 12.71 -6.89 -3.62
C LEU A 189 11.23 -6.94 -3.23
N ILE A 190 10.55 -8.02 -3.57
CA ILE A 190 9.15 -8.28 -3.19
C ILE A 190 9.11 -9.15 -1.92
N ALA A 191 8.52 -8.64 -0.84
CA ALA A 191 8.13 -9.49 0.28
C ALA A 191 6.85 -10.27 -0.10
N ILE A 192 6.83 -11.56 0.19
CA ILE A 192 5.75 -12.46 -0.24
C ILE A 192 5.48 -13.53 0.83
N GLY A 193 4.20 -13.82 1.08
CA GLY A 193 3.75 -14.91 1.94
C GLY A 193 4.08 -16.30 1.39
N SER A 194 4.04 -17.31 2.26
CA SER A 194 4.36 -18.71 1.90
C SER A 194 3.14 -19.54 1.53
N SER A 195 1.92 -19.01 1.66
CA SER A 195 0.71 -19.74 1.27
C SER A 195 0.71 -20.07 -0.23
N GLU A 196 -0.06 -21.09 -0.60
CA GLU A 196 -0.24 -21.47 -2.01
C GLU A 196 -0.80 -20.30 -2.83
N ALA A 197 -1.77 -19.56 -2.28
CA ALA A 197 -2.37 -18.40 -2.94
C ALA A 197 -1.32 -17.31 -3.21
N ALA A 198 -0.48 -16.98 -2.22
CA ALA A 198 0.58 -15.98 -2.36
C ALA A 198 1.63 -16.41 -3.39
N GLN A 199 2.10 -17.66 -3.34
CA GLN A 199 3.10 -18.16 -4.28
C GLN A 199 2.56 -18.27 -5.71
N LYS A 200 1.27 -18.60 -5.89
CA LYS A 200 0.60 -18.60 -7.20
C LYS A 200 0.47 -17.19 -7.77
N ALA A 201 0.10 -16.21 -6.94
CA ALA A 201 0.05 -14.81 -7.35
C ALA A 201 1.45 -14.30 -7.75
N LEU A 202 2.49 -14.60 -6.96
CA LEU A 202 3.87 -14.26 -7.31
C LEU A 202 4.30 -14.85 -8.65
N LYS A 203 4.03 -16.14 -8.88
CA LYS A 203 4.36 -16.80 -10.15
C LYS A 203 3.66 -16.11 -11.33
N THR A 204 2.40 -15.71 -11.14
CA THR A 204 1.65 -14.96 -12.17
C THR A 204 2.31 -13.61 -12.46
N MET A 205 2.65 -12.84 -11.42
CA MET A 205 3.38 -11.56 -11.59
C MET A 205 4.71 -11.75 -12.34
N GLN A 206 5.48 -12.76 -11.97
CA GLN A 206 6.77 -13.06 -12.61
C GLN A 206 6.64 -13.51 -14.06
N GLN A 207 5.51 -14.11 -14.45
CA GLN A 207 5.25 -14.53 -15.84
C GLN A 207 4.80 -13.37 -16.73
N MET A 208 4.23 -12.33 -16.13
CA MET A 208 3.71 -11.15 -16.85
C MET A 208 4.74 -10.03 -16.98
N SER A 209 5.87 -10.14 -16.29
CA SER A 209 6.91 -9.11 -16.24
C SER A 209 8.17 -9.57 -16.95
N ASP A 210 8.78 -8.65 -17.70
CA ASP A 210 10.12 -8.82 -18.27
C ASP A 210 11.22 -8.57 -17.21
N HIS A 211 10.86 -8.08 -16.02
CA HIS A 211 11.78 -7.80 -14.93
C HIS A 211 11.92 -8.98 -13.98
N ARG A 212 13.17 -9.28 -13.61
CA ARG A 212 13.48 -10.26 -12.58
C ARG A 212 13.56 -9.58 -11.21
N TYR A 213 12.52 -9.76 -10.40
CA TYR A 213 12.48 -9.34 -9.00
C TYR A 213 13.09 -10.40 -8.07
N ASP A 214 13.83 -9.93 -7.07
CA ASP A 214 14.22 -10.73 -5.91
C ASP A 214 13.01 -10.89 -4.98
N LYS A 215 13.02 -11.95 -4.16
CA LYS A 215 11.92 -12.23 -3.23
C LYS A 215 12.41 -12.44 -1.80
N LEU A 216 11.68 -11.87 -0.86
CA LEU A 216 11.79 -12.13 0.57
C LEU A 216 10.56 -12.93 1.00
N THR A 217 10.69 -14.25 1.05
CA THR A 217 9.57 -15.13 1.42
C THR A 217 9.46 -15.24 2.94
N VAL A 218 8.29 -14.92 3.49
CA VAL A 218 7.98 -15.04 4.92
C VAL A 218 6.92 -16.12 5.16
N PRO A 219 6.94 -16.82 6.30
CA PRO A 219 5.98 -17.89 6.59
C PRO A 219 4.55 -17.38 6.78
N ASP A 220 4.36 -16.16 7.30
CA ASP A 220 3.06 -15.57 7.57
C ASP A 220 2.68 -14.55 6.49
N ASP A 221 1.64 -14.84 5.70
CA ASP A 221 1.20 -13.99 4.58
C ASP A 221 0.99 -12.52 4.98
N ALA A 222 0.25 -12.27 6.07
CA ALA A 222 -0.01 -10.91 6.55
C ALA A 222 1.26 -10.17 7.01
N ALA A 223 2.34 -10.89 7.36
CA ALA A 223 3.62 -10.29 7.69
C ALA A 223 4.43 -9.91 6.45
N ALA A 224 4.06 -10.38 5.26
CA ALA A 224 4.69 -9.95 4.02
C ALA A 224 4.37 -8.47 3.70
N ASN A 225 3.22 -7.97 4.15
CA ASN A 225 2.90 -6.56 4.08
C ASN A 225 3.85 -5.75 4.98
N CYS A 226 4.61 -4.86 4.36
CA CYS A 226 5.55 -3.95 5.00
C CYS A 226 5.72 -2.68 4.15
N ILE A 227 6.27 -1.65 4.78
CA ILE A 227 6.48 -0.34 4.14
C ILE A 227 7.99 -0.12 4.02
N TYR A 228 8.47 -0.12 2.78
CA TYR A 228 9.84 0.25 2.45
C TYR A 228 9.94 1.75 2.15
N LEU A 229 10.96 2.40 2.70
CA LEU A 229 11.25 3.82 2.54
C LEU A 229 12.73 4.06 2.28
N ASN A 230 13.05 5.03 1.43
CA ASN A 230 14.39 5.55 1.24
C ASN A 230 14.47 6.97 1.82
N ILE A 231 15.00 7.08 3.05
CA ILE A 231 15.00 8.33 3.80
C ILE A 231 16.36 9.03 3.68
N PRO A 232 16.43 10.30 3.25
CA PRO A 232 17.66 11.07 3.20
C PRO A 232 18.41 11.04 4.54
N GLY A 233 19.70 10.71 4.50
CA GLY A 233 20.54 10.60 5.70
C GLY A 233 20.32 9.35 6.55
N LYS A 234 19.32 8.50 6.26
CA LYS A 234 19.08 7.22 6.95
C LYS A 234 19.14 5.99 6.04
N GLY A 235 19.04 6.18 4.73
CA GLY A 235 19.13 5.10 3.76
C GLY A 235 17.84 4.28 3.66
N HIS A 236 17.98 2.97 3.49
CA HIS A 236 16.89 2.02 3.35
C HIS A 236 16.27 1.72 4.71
N ILE A 237 14.97 1.94 4.84
CA ILE A 237 14.19 1.70 6.04
C ILE A 237 13.06 0.73 5.69
N LEU A 238 12.83 -0.25 6.54
CA LEU A 238 11.73 -1.21 6.41
C LEU A 238 10.89 -1.23 7.69
N LEU A 239 9.64 -0.81 7.59
CA LEU A 239 8.66 -0.98 8.67
C LEU A 239 7.99 -2.34 8.49
N HIS A 240 8.09 -3.20 9.51
CA HIS A 240 7.50 -4.53 9.47
C HIS A 240 6.81 -4.91 10.79
N ARG A 241 6.04 -6.00 10.74
CA ARG A 241 5.31 -6.55 11.89
C ARG A 241 6.25 -6.97 13.02
N ALA A 242 5.80 -6.80 14.26
CA ALA A 242 6.65 -7.02 15.42
C ALA A 242 6.86 -8.54 15.68
N PRO A 243 7.99 -8.94 16.31
CA PRO A 243 8.24 -10.33 16.68
C PRO A 243 7.17 -10.95 17.59
N GLU A 244 6.49 -10.13 18.39
CA GLU A 244 5.40 -10.56 19.28
C GLU A 244 4.14 -10.95 18.49
N GLU A 245 3.99 -10.47 17.26
CA GLU A 245 2.87 -10.79 16.37
C GLU A 245 3.20 -11.96 15.44
N TYR A 246 4.37 -11.91 14.79
CA TYR A 246 4.82 -12.91 13.81
C TYR A 246 6.31 -13.23 14.01
N PRO A 247 6.65 -14.08 15.00
CA PRO A 247 8.05 -14.29 15.41
C PRO A 247 8.92 -14.88 14.29
N GLU A 248 8.40 -15.85 13.54
CA GLU A 248 9.17 -16.49 12.45
C GLU A 248 9.36 -15.55 11.27
N SER A 249 8.34 -14.77 10.89
CA SER A 249 8.46 -13.75 9.86
C SER A 249 9.40 -12.60 10.27
N ALA A 250 9.40 -12.20 11.54
CA ALA A 250 10.33 -11.18 12.04
C ALA A 250 11.79 -11.66 11.99
N LYS A 251 12.07 -12.94 12.26
CA LYS A 251 13.43 -13.51 12.10
C LYS A 251 13.93 -13.42 10.66
N VAL A 252 13.06 -13.63 9.67
CA VAL A 252 13.41 -13.49 8.25
C VAL A 252 13.77 -12.05 7.92
N LYS A 253 12.98 -11.08 8.39
CA LYS A 253 13.20 -9.65 8.06
C LYS A 253 14.45 -9.07 8.72
N LYS A 254 14.83 -9.53 9.91
CA LYS A 254 16.10 -9.15 10.56
C LYS A 254 17.35 -9.52 9.76
N GLN A 255 17.24 -10.40 8.76
CA GLN A 255 18.38 -10.78 7.91
C GLN A 255 18.68 -9.73 6.83
N ILE A 256 17.78 -8.77 6.62
CA ILE A 256 17.90 -7.71 5.60
C ILE A 256 17.92 -6.29 6.19
N GLU A 257 17.91 -6.17 7.52
CA GLU A 257 18.17 -4.93 8.26
C GLU A 257 19.67 -4.60 8.26
#